data_AF-A0A7C3XR75-F1
#
_entry.id   AF-A0A7C3XR75-F1
#
_cell.length_a   1.000
_cell.length_b   1.000
_cell.length_c   1.000
_cell.angle_alpha   90.00
_cell.angle_beta   90.00
_cell.angle_gamma   90.00
#
_symmetry.space_group_name_H-M   'P 1'
#
loop_
_entity.id
_entity.type
_entity.pdbx_description
1 polymer ?
#
loop_
_entity_poly.entity_id
_entity_poly.type
_entity_poly.pdbx_seq_one_letter_code
_entity_poly.pdbx_strand_id
1 'polypeptide(L)'
;MRKGCFYCGDFSAELADISAGGAGAQGWTICVVRTEQGKNILETAVKAGYIESEPIEKHKASYDTVVKLSAIQRNRRAKALGSSPA
;
A
#
# COMPACT_ATOMS: atom_id res chain seq x y z
N MET A 1 7.40 -18.22 -1.83
CA MET A 1 7.94 -16.84 -1.79
C MET A 1 9.44 -16.89 -2.04
N ARG A 2 10.00 -16.00 -2.87
CA ARG A 2 11.45 -15.97 -3.12
C ARG A 2 12.20 -15.59 -1.83
N LYS A 3 13.37 -16.19 -1.59
CA LYS A 3 14.16 -15.97 -0.35
C LYS A 3 14.45 -14.48 -0.08
N GLY A 4 14.76 -13.70 -1.10
CA GLY A 4 15.00 -12.25 -0.97
C GLY A 4 13.80 -11.46 -0.43
N CYS A 5 12.56 -11.90 -0.67
CA CYS A 5 11.36 -11.19 -0.23
C CYS A 5 11.16 -11.17 1.30
N PHE A 6 11.84 -12.06 2.04
CA PHE A 6 11.81 -12.03 3.50
C PHE A 6 12.49 -10.78 4.08
N TYR A 7 13.39 -10.16 3.35
CA TYR A 7 14.14 -8.96 3.75
C TYR A 7 13.46 -7.66 3.29
N CYS A 8 12.41 -7.74 2.47
CA CYS A 8 11.61 -6.59 2.07
C CYS A 8 10.70 -6.13 3.21
N GLY A 9 10.73 -4.83 3.52
CA GLY A 9 9.93 -4.19 4.56
C GLY A 9 8.99 -3.11 4.03
N ASP A 10 8.86 -3.03 2.71
CA ASP A 10 7.92 -2.15 2.04
C ASP A 10 6.74 -2.99 1.54
N PHE A 11 5.56 -2.73 2.13
CA PHE A 11 4.33 -3.44 1.79
C PHE A 11 3.52 -2.71 0.72
N SER A 12 3.63 -1.39 0.68
CA SER A 12 2.68 -0.53 -0.02
C SER A 12 3.35 0.35 -1.06
N ALA A 13 4.54 -0.03 -1.55
CA ALA A 13 5.35 0.78 -2.45
C ALA A 13 5.50 2.21 -1.89
N GLU A 14 6.12 2.33 -0.73
CA GLU A 14 6.16 3.55 0.09
C GLU A 14 6.86 4.73 -0.58
N LEU A 15 7.61 4.49 -1.65
CA LEU A 15 8.36 5.48 -2.42
C LEU A 15 7.70 5.87 -3.76
N ALA A 16 6.51 5.36 -4.08
CA ALA A 16 5.79 5.71 -5.30
C ALA A 16 5.04 7.05 -5.16
N ASP A 17 4.76 7.73 -6.28
CA ASP A 17 3.85 8.88 -6.30
C ASP A 17 2.42 8.48 -5.87
N ILE A 18 1.96 7.36 -6.42
CA ILE A 18 0.69 6.71 -6.12
C ILE A 18 0.96 5.21 -5.97
N SER A 19 0.53 4.64 -4.86
CA SER A 19 0.53 3.20 -4.65
C SER A 19 -0.89 2.67 -4.81
N ALA A 20 -1.09 1.58 -5.55
CA ALA A 20 -2.41 0.98 -5.79
C ALA A 20 -2.40 -0.52 -5.43
N GLY A 21 -3.40 -1.00 -4.70
CA GLY A 21 -3.49 -2.40 -4.32
C GLY A 21 -4.89 -2.85 -3.89
N GLY A 22 -5.14 -4.16 -4.03
CA GLY A 22 -6.44 -4.78 -3.69
C GLY A 22 -6.48 -5.48 -2.33
N ALA A 23 -5.40 -5.44 -1.53
CA ALA A 23 -5.34 -6.15 -0.26
C ALA A 23 -6.37 -5.61 0.72
N GLY A 24 -7.36 -6.42 1.08
CA GLY A 24 -8.48 -6.01 1.95
C GLY A 24 -9.56 -5.18 1.25
N ALA A 25 -9.42 -4.91 -0.04
CA ALA A 25 -10.39 -4.12 -0.79
C ALA A 25 -11.60 -4.96 -1.23
N GLN A 26 -12.80 -4.38 -1.15
CA GLN A 26 -14.07 -5.05 -1.47
C GLN A 26 -14.65 -4.50 -2.77
N GLY A 27 -14.14 -4.95 -3.92
CA GLY A 27 -14.55 -4.42 -5.24
C GLY A 27 -13.92 -3.07 -5.62
N TRP A 28 -13.08 -2.53 -4.75
CA TRP A 28 -12.33 -1.28 -4.95
C TRP A 28 -10.83 -1.54 -5.10
N THR A 29 -10.10 -0.50 -5.51
CA THR A 29 -8.63 -0.45 -5.36
C THR A 29 -8.29 0.58 -4.29
N ILE A 30 -7.44 0.20 -3.34
CA ILE A 30 -6.94 1.15 -2.33
C ILE A 30 -5.77 1.90 -2.95
N CYS A 31 -5.91 3.22 -3.04
CA CYS A 31 -4.88 4.11 -3.54
C CYS A 31 -4.29 4.93 -2.38
N VAL A 32 -2.96 4.91 -2.24
CA VAL A 32 -2.23 5.79 -1.31
C VAL A 32 -1.48 6.82 -2.14
N VAL A 33 -1.88 8.09 -2.00
CA VAL A 33 -1.25 9.23 -2.67
C VAL A 33 -0.16 9.80 -1.76
N ARG A 34 1.07 9.95 -2.28
CA ARG A 34 2.23 10.33 -1.46
C ARG A 34 2.86 11.66 -1.87
N THR A 35 2.95 11.91 -3.17
CA THR A 35 3.58 13.13 -3.71
C THR A 35 2.54 14.07 -4.29
N GLU A 36 2.93 15.34 -4.46
CA GLU A 36 2.11 16.35 -5.12
C GLU A 36 1.79 15.96 -6.58
N GLN A 37 2.78 15.41 -7.29
CA GLN A 37 2.59 14.87 -8.63
C GLN A 37 1.53 13.76 -8.65
N GLY A 38 1.62 12.80 -7.72
CA GLY A 38 0.62 11.73 -7.59
C GLY A 38 -0.78 12.26 -7.29
N LYS A 39 -0.88 13.28 -6.44
CA LYS A 39 -2.15 13.94 -6.13
C LYS A 39 -2.76 14.58 -7.38
N ASN A 40 -1.98 15.36 -8.12
CA ASN A 40 -2.44 16.06 -9.31
C ASN A 40 -2.92 15.07 -10.40
N ILE A 41 -2.20 13.96 -10.57
CA ILE A 41 -2.57 12.89 -11.52
C ILE A 41 -3.91 12.27 -11.12
N LEU A 42 -4.07 11.84 -9.87
CA LEU A 42 -5.30 11.18 -9.40
C LEU A 42 -6.50 12.12 -9.48
N GLU A 43 -6.36 13.37 -9.01
CA GLU A 43 -7.44 14.34 -9.07
C GLU A 43 -7.86 14.67 -10.50
N THR A 44 -6.90 14.78 -11.44
CA THR A 44 -7.20 15.00 -12.85
C THR A 44 -7.97 13.82 -13.43
N ALA A 45 -7.56 12.59 -13.10
CA ALA A 45 -8.24 11.39 -13.56
C ALA A 45 -9.69 11.29 -13.04
N VAL A 46 -9.92 11.64 -11.77
CA VAL A 46 -11.26 11.70 -11.17
C VAL A 46 -12.11 12.80 -11.82
N LYS A 47 -11.56 14.02 -11.99
CA LYS A 47 -12.25 15.14 -12.64
C LYS A 47 -12.62 14.85 -14.10
N ALA A 48 -11.77 14.11 -14.81
CA ALA A 48 -12.03 13.69 -16.19
C ALA A 48 -13.01 12.49 -16.29
N GLY A 49 -13.46 11.92 -15.17
CA GLY A 49 -14.40 10.81 -15.14
C GLY A 49 -13.80 9.45 -15.49
N TYR A 50 -12.46 9.31 -15.51
CA TYR A 50 -11.80 8.03 -15.79
C TYR A 50 -11.88 7.06 -14.61
N ILE A 51 -11.97 7.57 -13.38
CA ILE A 51 -11.94 6.77 -12.15
C ILE A 51 -12.94 7.37 -11.17
N GLU A 52 -13.74 6.51 -10.54
CA GLU A 52 -14.52 6.87 -9.36
C GLU A 52 -13.67 6.73 -8.10
N SER A 53 -13.83 7.65 -7.14
CA SER A 53 -13.06 7.65 -5.90
C SER A 53 -13.93 7.92 -4.70
N GLU A 54 -13.70 7.16 -3.62
CA GLU A 54 -14.29 7.41 -2.31
C GLU A 54 -13.20 7.57 -1.23
N PRO A 55 -13.46 8.39 -0.19
CA PRO A 55 -12.58 8.47 0.97
C PRO A 55 -12.44 7.10 1.67
N ILE A 56 -11.22 6.76 2.08
CA ILE A 56 -10.90 5.46 2.69
C ILE A 56 -11.61 5.26 4.04
N GLU A 57 -12.04 6.35 4.70
CA GLU A 57 -12.77 6.35 5.97
C GLU A 57 -14.11 5.61 5.87
N LYS A 58 -14.74 5.58 4.68
CA LYS A 58 -15.94 4.78 4.42
C LYS A 58 -15.66 3.27 4.38
N HIS A 59 -14.39 2.89 4.21
CA HIS A 59 -13.90 1.53 4.00
C HIS A 59 -12.94 1.10 5.12
N LYS A 60 -13.32 1.38 6.38
CA LYS A 60 -12.45 1.19 7.55
C LYS A 60 -11.84 -0.22 7.66
N ALA A 61 -12.63 -1.27 7.38
CA ALA A 61 -12.13 -2.65 7.43
C ALA A 61 -10.99 -2.90 6.41
N SER A 62 -11.09 -2.30 5.22
CA SER A 62 -10.06 -2.36 4.18
C SER A 62 -8.80 -1.64 4.63
N TYR A 63 -8.94 -0.45 5.22
CA TYR A 63 -7.83 0.32 5.81
C TYR A 63 -7.11 -0.47 6.92
N ASP A 64 -7.86 -0.97 7.91
CA ASP A 64 -7.31 -1.72 9.04
C ASP A 64 -6.54 -2.96 8.55
N THR A 65 -7.03 -3.61 7.49
CA THR A 65 -6.37 -4.76 6.87
C THR A 65 -5.02 -4.38 6.27
N VAL A 66 -4.95 -3.29 5.48
CA VAL A 66 -3.69 -2.81 4.89
C VAL A 66 -2.68 -2.44 5.97
N VAL A 67 -3.10 -1.72 7.01
CA VAL A 67 -2.24 -1.33 8.13
C VAL A 67 -1.69 -2.56 8.85
N LYS A 68 -2.56 -3.55 9.15
CA LYS A 68 -2.16 -4.81 9.78
C LYS A 68 -1.15 -5.59 8.93
N LEU A 69 -1.39 -5.73 7.62
CA LEU A 69 -0.49 -6.46 6.73
C LEU A 69 0.86 -5.76 6.57
N SER A 70 0.88 -4.42 6.52
CA SER A 70 2.11 -3.63 6.53
C SER A 70 2.94 -3.91 7.79
N ALA A 71 2.32 -3.92 8.97
CA ALA A 71 3.01 -4.25 10.22
C ALA A 71 3.55 -5.69 10.24
N ILE A 72 2.78 -6.66 9.75
CA ILE A 72 3.21 -8.07 9.64
C ILE A 72 4.46 -8.19 8.77
N GLN A 73 4.50 -7.49 7.63
CA GLN A 73 5.63 -7.55 6.71
C GLN A 73 6.90 -6.95 7.35
N ARG A 74 6.79 -5.81 8.04
CA ARG A 74 7.92 -5.19 8.77
C ARG A 74 8.45 -6.11 9.88
N ASN A 75 7.56 -6.76 10.62
CA ASN A 75 7.94 -7.74 11.64
C ASN A 75 8.64 -8.97 11.04
N ARG A 76 8.18 -9.44 9.88
CA ARG A 76 8.84 -10.53 9.14
C ARG A 76 10.26 -10.12 8.71
N ARG A 77 10.44 -8.91 8.21
CA ARG A 77 11.76 -8.35 7.86
C ARG A 77 12.69 -8.31 9.07
N ALA A 78 12.22 -7.80 10.21
CA ALA A 78 13.02 -7.72 11.43
C ALA A 78 13.55 -9.10 11.85
N LYS A 79 12.71 -10.14 11.79
CA LYS A 79 13.13 -11.52 12.05
C LYS A 79 14.17 -12.03 11.05
N ALA A 80 13.97 -11.78 9.75
CA ALA A 80 14.90 -12.22 8.70
C ALA A 80 16.30 -11.59 8.87
N LEU A 81 16.35 -10.31 9.26
CA LEU A 81 17.61 -9.62 9.57
C LEU A 81 18.29 -10.18 10.82
N GLY A 82 17.53 -10.48 11.88
CA GLY A 82 18.09 -11.07 13.11
C GLY A 82 18.60 -12.51 12.96
N SER A 83 18.15 -13.24 11.94
CA SER A 83 18.59 -14.60 11.62
C SER A 83 19.74 -14.69 10.62
N SER A 84 20.21 -13.56 10.08
CA SER A 84 21.29 -13.55 9.10
C SER A 84 22.64 -13.61 9.81
N PRO A 85 23.57 -14.52 9.44
CA PRO A 85 24.94 -14.43 9.92
C PRO A 85 25.55 -13.09 9.50
N ALA A 86 26.28 -12.46 10.43
CA ALA A 86 26.97 -11.18 10.23
C ALA A 86 28.05 -11.28 9.14
#